data_AF-A0A960GII7-F1
#
_entry.id   AF-A0A960GII7-F1
#
_cell.length_a   1.000
_cell.length_b   1.000
_cell.length_c   1.000
_cell.angle_alpha   90.00
_cell.angle_beta   90.00
_cell.angle_gamma   90.00
#
_symmetry.space_group_name_H-M   'P 1'
#
loop_
_entity.id
_entity.type
_entity.pdbx_description
1 polymer ?
#
loop_
_entity_poly.entity_id
_entity_poly.type
_entity_poly.pdbx_seq_one_letter_code
_entity_poly.pdbx_strand_id
1 'polypeptide(L)'
;MRRLVFLVALLILVAAAPAHAYNAPGPRWPGDTIRYSDTMPKAWNWSIDQAVRTWNRSGADIRFRRVPRARAQVVIGYGNLGSAAGLATIGRTSGAFVRINSLLYRPLRERDRVFASQVLAHELGHVLGLHHVRSHNCRLMSTPPLTYCPEPPQPWLYDCQ
;
A
#
# COMPACT_ATOMS: atom_id res chain seq x y z
N MET A 1 -10.96 -48.04 25.44
CA MET A 1 -10.19 -46.77 25.47
C MET A 1 -9.66 -46.31 24.11
N ARG A 2 -10.07 -46.91 22.96
CA ARG A 2 -9.59 -46.55 21.61
C ARG A 2 -10.65 -45.85 20.74
N ARG A 3 -11.83 -45.56 21.32
CA ARG A 3 -12.95 -44.87 20.66
C ARG A 3 -13.15 -43.41 21.12
N LEU A 4 -12.50 -42.99 22.21
CA LEU A 4 -12.60 -41.61 22.71
C LEU A 4 -11.60 -40.64 22.06
N VAL A 5 -10.54 -41.13 21.42
CA VAL A 5 -9.50 -40.25 20.83
C VAL A 5 -9.97 -39.62 19.51
N PHE A 6 -10.94 -40.20 18.81
CA PHE A 6 -11.45 -39.65 17.54
C PHE A 6 -12.46 -38.50 17.72
N LEU A 7 -13.03 -38.31 18.90
CA LEU A 7 -14.02 -37.24 19.15
C LEU A 7 -13.38 -35.89 19.50
N VAL A 8 -12.12 -35.86 19.95
CA VAL A 8 -11.42 -34.61 20.26
C VAL A 8 -10.81 -33.96 19.01
N ALA A 9 -10.49 -34.73 17.96
CA ALA A 9 -9.92 -34.20 16.73
C ALA A 9 -10.94 -33.48 15.82
N LEU A 10 -12.25 -33.71 16.00
CA LEU A 10 -13.29 -33.14 15.14
C LEU A 10 -13.83 -31.78 15.62
N LEU A 11 -13.53 -31.38 16.86
CA LEU A 11 -14.06 -30.16 17.48
C LEU A 11 -13.17 -28.91 17.33
N ILE A 12 -12.01 -29.02 16.66
CA ILE A 12 -11.10 -27.88 16.43
C ILE A 12 -11.40 -27.19 15.07
N LEU A 13 -12.43 -27.62 14.33
CA LEU A 13 -12.69 -27.10 12.96
C LEU A 13 -13.55 -25.82 12.86
N VAL A 14 -14.02 -25.21 13.95
CA VAL A 14 -15.01 -24.12 13.84
C VAL A 14 -14.69 -22.94 14.76
N ALA A 15 -13.68 -22.16 14.38
CA ALA A 15 -13.64 -20.71 14.61
C ALA A 15 -12.45 -20.10 13.86
N ALA A 16 -12.33 -20.33 12.55
CA ALA A 16 -11.62 -19.34 11.75
C ALA A 16 -12.45 -18.05 11.87
N ALA A 17 -12.01 -17.13 12.73
CA ALA A 17 -12.58 -15.79 12.78
C ALA A 17 -12.71 -15.29 11.33
N PRO A 18 -13.83 -14.66 10.94
CA PRO A 18 -13.97 -14.17 9.57
C PRO A 18 -12.74 -13.31 9.32
N ALA A 19 -11.85 -13.76 8.43
CA ALA A 19 -10.78 -12.92 7.96
C ALA A 19 -11.51 -11.71 7.40
N HIS A 20 -11.39 -10.56 8.06
CA HIS A 20 -12.05 -9.34 7.62
C HIS A 20 -11.67 -9.18 6.16
N ALA A 21 -12.64 -9.44 5.27
CA ALA A 21 -12.40 -9.37 3.85
C ALA A 21 -11.94 -7.93 3.60
N TYR A 22 -10.73 -7.78 3.08
CA TYR A 22 -10.20 -6.47 2.73
C TYR A 22 -11.24 -5.79 1.83
N ASN A 23 -11.58 -4.52 2.12
CA ASN A 23 -12.45 -3.78 1.22
C ASN A 23 -11.66 -3.55 -0.06
N ALA A 24 -11.90 -4.36 -1.08
CA ALA A 24 -11.11 -4.40 -2.31
C ALA A 24 -12.00 -4.35 -3.56
N PRO A 25 -12.67 -3.21 -3.83
CA PRO A 25 -13.62 -3.09 -4.93
C PRO A 25 -12.95 -3.06 -6.31
N GLY A 26 -11.64 -2.80 -6.38
CA GLY A 26 -10.92 -2.74 -7.65
C GLY A 26 -10.68 -4.13 -8.27
N PRO A 27 -10.71 -4.27 -9.61
CA PRO A 27 -10.32 -5.51 -10.27
C PRO A 27 -8.88 -5.90 -9.91
N ARG A 28 -8.62 -7.19 -9.69
CA ARG A 28 -7.25 -7.68 -9.44
C ARG A 28 -6.38 -7.59 -10.68
N TRP A 29 -5.07 -7.43 -10.47
CA TRP A 29 -4.07 -7.54 -11.52
C TRP A 29 -3.85 -9.02 -11.91
N PRO A 30 -3.56 -9.32 -13.18
CA PRO A 30 -3.15 -10.66 -13.58
C PRO A 30 -1.72 -10.93 -13.09
N GLY A 31 -1.53 -12.11 -12.48
CA GLY A 31 -0.24 -12.53 -11.94
C GLY A 31 0.16 -11.81 -10.65
N ASP A 32 1.41 -12.02 -10.24
CA ASP A 32 1.97 -11.54 -8.97
C ASP A 32 2.75 -10.21 -9.12
N THR A 33 2.96 -9.73 -10.34
CA THR A 33 3.90 -8.63 -10.61
C THR A 33 3.21 -7.46 -11.30
N ILE A 34 3.18 -6.31 -10.63
CA ILE A 34 2.71 -5.04 -11.18
C ILE A 34 3.91 -4.21 -11.61
N ARG A 35 4.01 -3.96 -12.92
CA ARG A 35 5.09 -3.16 -13.50
C ARG A 35 4.77 -1.69 -13.38
N TYR A 36 5.64 -0.91 -12.73
CA TYR A 36 5.48 0.53 -12.63
C TYR A 36 6.65 1.28 -13.28
N SER A 37 6.39 2.53 -13.64
CA SER A 37 7.41 3.53 -13.92
C SER A 37 7.06 4.80 -13.17
N ASP A 38 7.99 5.73 -13.06
CA ASP A 38 7.76 7.02 -12.44
C ASP A 38 8.37 8.14 -13.27
N THR A 39 7.83 9.35 -13.07
CA THR A 39 8.35 10.59 -13.66
C THR A 39 8.89 11.53 -12.59
N MET A 40 9.26 10.99 -11.42
CA MET A 40 9.59 11.79 -10.25
C MET A 40 11.08 12.19 -10.27
N PRO A 41 11.45 13.35 -9.68
CA PRO A 41 12.86 13.70 -9.49
C PRO A 41 13.62 12.67 -8.64
N LYS A 42 14.93 12.50 -8.85
CA LYS A 42 15.77 11.52 -8.11
C LYS A 42 15.66 11.58 -6.59
N ALA A 43 15.36 12.76 -6.03
CA ALA A 43 15.11 12.94 -4.59
C ALA A 43 13.99 12.02 -4.03
N TRP A 44 13.08 11.55 -4.89
CA TRP A 44 11.99 10.64 -4.53
C TRP A 44 12.37 9.17 -4.50
N ASN A 45 13.54 8.78 -5.03
CA ASN A 45 13.91 7.38 -5.19
C ASN A 45 13.78 6.61 -3.86
N TRP A 46 14.29 7.17 -2.76
CA TRP A 46 14.18 6.56 -1.45
C TRP A 46 12.72 6.33 -1.03
N SER A 47 11.85 7.33 -1.19
CA SER A 47 10.44 7.24 -0.77
C SER A 47 9.66 6.23 -1.62
N ILE A 48 9.90 6.20 -2.92
CA ILE A 48 9.28 5.22 -3.83
C ILE A 48 9.78 3.81 -3.49
N ASP A 49 11.08 3.64 -3.26
CA ASP A 49 11.65 2.33 -3.00
C ASP A 49 11.17 1.76 -1.65
N GLN A 50 10.99 2.60 -0.63
CA GLN A 50 10.38 2.19 0.64
C GLN A 50 8.92 1.77 0.45
N ALA A 51 8.11 2.56 -0.25
CA ALA A 51 6.71 2.25 -0.50
C ALA A 51 6.53 0.92 -1.27
N VAL A 52 7.39 0.68 -2.26
CA VAL A 52 7.45 -0.58 -3.01
C VAL A 52 7.89 -1.73 -2.12
N ARG A 53 8.91 -1.52 -1.27
CA ARG A 53 9.36 -2.54 -0.31
C ARG A 53 8.23 -2.96 0.64
N THR A 54 7.41 -2.04 1.13
CA THR A 54 6.27 -2.33 2.01
C THR A 54 5.35 -3.39 1.41
N TRP A 55 4.98 -3.25 0.14
CA TRP A 55 4.13 -4.23 -0.54
C TRP A 55 4.89 -5.49 -0.93
N ASN A 56 6.12 -5.37 -1.45
CA ASN A 56 6.90 -6.52 -1.89
C ASN A 56 7.32 -7.46 -0.75
N ARG A 57 7.41 -6.93 0.48
CA ARG A 57 7.67 -7.71 1.71
C ARG A 57 6.40 -8.04 2.48
N SER A 58 5.25 -7.57 2.02
CA SER A 58 3.97 -7.95 2.62
C SER A 58 3.66 -9.43 2.32
N GLY A 59 2.82 -10.04 3.14
CA GLY A 59 2.27 -11.37 2.86
C GLY A 59 1.21 -11.39 1.75
N ALA A 60 1.03 -10.31 0.99
CA ALA A 60 -0.02 -10.19 -0.03
C ALA A 60 0.29 -10.88 -1.37
N ASP A 61 1.40 -11.62 -1.46
CA ASP A 61 1.88 -12.33 -2.66
C ASP A 61 1.85 -11.46 -3.94
N ILE A 62 2.34 -10.23 -3.80
CA ILE A 62 2.42 -9.25 -4.90
C ILE A 62 3.78 -8.55 -4.91
N ARG A 63 4.23 -8.17 -6.09
CA ARG A 63 5.48 -7.45 -6.33
C ARG A 63 5.27 -6.27 -7.26
N PHE A 64 5.63 -5.08 -6.81
CA PHE A 64 5.87 -3.94 -7.68
C PHE A 64 7.29 -4.00 -8.24
N ARG A 65 7.41 -3.88 -9.56
CA ARG A 65 8.71 -3.87 -10.27
C ARG A 65 8.84 -2.64 -11.14
N ARG A 66 9.90 -1.86 -10.93
CA ARG A 66 10.23 -0.70 -11.77
C ARG A 66 10.64 -1.17 -13.16
N VAL A 67 10.10 -0.55 -14.20
CA VAL A 67 10.41 -0.83 -15.61
C VAL A 67 10.43 0.48 -16.41
N PRO A 68 11.00 0.49 -17.63
CA PRO A 68 10.84 1.62 -18.55
C PRO A 68 9.37 1.91 -18.85
N ARG A 69 9.05 3.19 -19.05
CA ARG A 69 7.67 3.71 -19.20
C ARG A 69 6.83 2.98 -20.25
N ALA A 70 7.43 2.54 -21.35
CA ALA A 70 6.76 1.81 -22.44
C ALA A 70 6.22 0.43 -22.00
N ARG A 71 6.74 -0.14 -20.91
CA ARG A 71 6.34 -1.46 -20.37
C ARG A 71 5.55 -1.36 -19.06
N ALA A 72 5.37 -0.14 -18.55
CA ALA A 72 4.72 0.10 -17.27
C ALA A 72 3.20 -0.05 -17.39
N GLN A 73 2.61 -0.71 -16.40
CA GLN A 73 1.17 -0.77 -16.19
C GLN A 73 0.68 0.39 -15.34
N VAL A 74 1.54 0.88 -14.42
CA VAL A 74 1.25 1.96 -13.50
C VAL A 74 2.28 3.07 -13.67
N VAL A 75 1.84 4.33 -13.62
CA VAL A 75 2.72 5.50 -13.69
C VAL A 75 2.61 6.31 -12.41
N ILE A 76 3.73 6.50 -11.73
CA ILE A 76 3.85 7.35 -10.55
C ILE A 76 4.33 8.74 -10.98
N GLY A 77 3.63 9.78 -10.56
CA GLY A 77 3.98 11.15 -10.92
C GLY A 77 3.40 12.18 -9.96
N TYR A 78 3.58 13.45 -10.30
CA TYR A 78 2.89 14.55 -9.65
C TYR A 78 1.51 14.82 -10.25
N GLY A 79 0.65 15.46 -9.48
CA GLY A 79 -0.57 16.14 -9.93
C GLY A 79 -0.92 17.31 -9.00
N ASN A 80 -1.69 18.29 -9.48
CA ASN A 80 -2.36 19.26 -8.61
C ASN A 80 -3.62 18.59 -8.06
N LEU A 81 -3.61 18.26 -6.76
CA LEU A 81 -4.66 17.46 -6.12
C LEU A 81 -5.47 18.25 -5.08
N GLY A 82 -5.38 19.58 -5.09
CA GLY A 82 -6.01 20.41 -4.06
C GLY A 82 -5.45 20.09 -2.67
N SER A 83 -6.31 19.64 -1.76
CA SER A 83 -5.95 19.27 -0.38
C SER A 83 -5.51 17.82 -0.20
N ALA A 84 -5.69 16.95 -1.20
CA ALA A 84 -5.31 15.55 -1.08
C ALA A 84 -3.79 15.37 -1.11
N ALA A 85 -3.22 14.48 -0.30
CA ALA A 85 -1.77 14.21 -0.29
C ALA A 85 -1.34 13.34 -1.48
N GLY A 86 -2.19 12.40 -1.88
CA GLY A 86 -2.01 11.50 -3.00
C GLY A 86 -3.36 11.14 -3.63
N LEU A 87 -3.30 10.52 -4.80
CA LEU A 87 -4.45 9.97 -5.50
C LEU A 87 -4.00 8.83 -6.42
N ALA A 88 -4.73 7.72 -6.41
CA ALA A 88 -4.50 6.60 -7.30
C ALA A 88 -5.79 6.02 -7.86
N THR A 89 -5.65 5.31 -8.98
CA THR A 89 -6.69 4.42 -9.48
C THR A 89 -6.86 3.23 -8.54
N ILE A 90 -8.10 2.73 -8.40
CA ILE A 90 -8.38 1.55 -7.57
C ILE A 90 -8.36 0.28 -8.43
N GLY A 91 -7.35 -0.56 -8.22
CA GLY A 91 -7.19 -1.85 -8.91
C GLY A 91 -6.68 -1.72 -10.34
N ARG A 92 -6.80 -2.83 -11.08
CA ARG A 92 -6.39 -2.93 -12.47
C ARG A 92 -7.30 -2.09 -13.36
N THR A 93 -6.70 -1.10 -14.01
CA THR A 93 -7.35 -0.31 -15.06
C THR A 93 -6.34 0.10 -16.14
N SER A 94 -6.83 0.42 -17.33
CA SER A 94 -5.99 0.99 -18.39
C SER A 94 -5.53 2.39 -17.98
N GLY A 95 -4.24 2.69 -18.13
CA GLY A 95 -3.68 3.98 -17.70
C GLY A 95 -3.67 4.18 -16.18
N ALA A 96 -3.58 3.10 -15.40
CA ALA A 96 -3.46 3.15 -13.95
C ALA A 96 -2.34 4.10 -13.50
N PHE A 97 -2.60 4.85 -12.43
CA PHE A 97 -1.68 5.89 -11.98
C PHE A 97 -1.62 5.99 -10.45
N VAL A 98 -0.52 6.60 -10.01
CA VAL A 98 -0.37 7.23 -8.70
C VAL A 98 0.05 8.68 -8.93
N ARG A 99 -0.63 9.62 -8.29
CA ARG A 99 -0.31 11.03 -8.29
C ARG A 99 -0.04 11.48 -6.87
N ILE A 100 1.10 12.12 -6.67
CA ILE A 100 1.42 12.81 -5.43
C ILE A 100 1.21 14.30 -5.61
N ASN A 101 0.70 14.97 -4.57
CA ASN A 101 0.35 16.38 -4.69
C ASN A 101 1.59 17.27 -4.86
N SER A 102 1.66 17.95 -6.00
CA SER A 102 2.74 18.88 -6.28
C SER A 102 2.74 20.11 -5.37
N LEU A 103 1.57 20.52 -4.83
CA LEU A 103 1.48 21.69 -3.95
C LEU A 103 2.07 21.42 -2.56
N LEU A 104 2.12 20.16 -2.15
CA LEU A 104 2.61 19.77 -0.82
C LEU A 104 4.08 19.35 -0.84
N TYR A 105 4.52 18.70 -1.91
CA TYR A 105 5.80 17.99 -1.94
C TYR A 105 6.75 18.43 -3.07
N ARG A 106 6.55 19.60 -3.69
CA ARG A 106 7.46 20.10 -4.73
C ARG A 106 8.10 21.43 -4.29
N PRO A 107 9.43 21.48 -4.06
CA PRO A 107 10.36 20.34 -4.06
C PRO A 107 10.13 19.42 -2.85
N LEU A 108 10.55 18.15 -2.96
CA LEU A 108 10.50 17.23 -1.83
C LEU A 108 11.60 17.63 -0.84
N ARG A 109 11.22 17.98 0.40
CA ARG A 109 12.17 18.27 1.48
C ARG A 109 12.57 16.98 2.16
N GLU A 110 13.82 16.88 2.62
CA GLU A 110 14.32 15.67 3.26
C GLU A 110 13.46 15.21 4.44
N ARG A 111 13.01 16.15 5.29
CA ARG A 111 12.12 15.87 6.42
C ARG A 111 10.79 15.24 6.05
N ASP A 112 10.31 15.42 4.81
CA ASP A 112 9.02 14.90 4.37
C ASP A 112 9.16 13.51 3.71
N ARG A 113 10.39 13.01 3.47
CA ARG A 113 10.61 11.79 2.67
C ARG A 113 9.92 10.55 3.24
N VAL A 114 9.85 10.44 4.57
CA VAL A 114 9.18 9.34 5.27
C VAL A 114 7.68 9.40 5.05
N PHE A 115 7.08 10.55 5.34
CA PHE A 115 5.65 10.76 5.15
C PHE A 115 5.24 10.59 3.68
N ALA A 116 6.03 11.12 2.75
CA ALA A 116 5.83 10.94 1.30
C ALA A 116 5.86 9.45 0.89
N SER A 117 6.72 8.65 1.53
CA SER A 117 6.78 7.21 1.31
C SER A 117 5.55 6.48 1.86
N GLN A 118 5.02 6.90 3.00
CA GLN A 118 3.81 6.35 3.59
C GLN A 118 2.58 6.66 2.73
N VAL A 119 2.47 7.89 2.21
CA VAL A 119 1.44 8.26 1.23
C VAL A 119 1.59 7.42 -0.03
N LEU A 120 2.80 7.28 -0.60
CA LEU A 120 3.01 6.40 -1.76
C LEU A 120 2.61 4.95 -1.49
N ALA A 121 2.90 4.41 -0.31
CA ALA A 121 2.49 3.06 0.07
C ALA A 121 0.97 2.93 0.14
N HIS A 122 0.28 3.94 0.71
CA HIS A 122 -1.18 4.03 0.71
C HIS A 122 -1.75 4.02 -0.72
N GLU A 123 -1.22 4.89 -1.60
CA GLU A 123 -1.66 4.96 -3.00
C GLU A 123 -1.39 3.67 -3.78
N LEU A 124 -0.26 2.99 -3.51
CA LEU A 124 0.00 1.67 -4.09
C LEU A 124 -0.99 0.62 -3.58
N GLY A 125 -1.51 0.76 -2.36
CA GLY A 125 -2.60 -0.09 -1.86
C GLY A 125 -3.89 0.09 -2.68
N HIS A 126 -4.22 1.32 -3.07
CA HIS A 126 -5.30 1.56 -4.02
C HIS A 126 -5.04 0.89 -5.36
N VAL A 127 -3.81 0.97 -5.89
CA VAL A 127 -3.43 0.25 -7.12
C VAL A 127 -3.67 -1.26 -7.01
N LEU A 128 -3.49 -1.87 -5.84
CA LEU A 128 -3.82 -3.29 -5.61
C LEU A 128 -5.33 -3.58 -5.62
N GLY A 129 -6.16 -2.55 -5.57
CA GLY A 129 -7.62 -2.65 -5.51
C GLY A 129 -8.21 -2.38 -4.14
N LEU A 130 -7.37 -2.08 -3.14
CA LEU A 130 -7.82 -1.81 -1.77
C LEU A 130 -8.51 -0.44 -1.68
N HIS A 131 -9.63 -0.39 -1.00
CA HIS A 131 -10.27 0.83 -0.58
C HIS A 131 -9.88 1.14 0.87
N HIS A 132 -10.17 2.36 1.29
CA HIS A 132 -10.03 2.76 2.66
C HIS A 132 -10.75 1.82 3.63
N VAL A 133 -10.12 1.61 4.79
CA VAL A 133 -10.70 0.90 5.93
C VAL A 133 -11.10 1.93 7.00
N ARG A 134 -12.30 1.78 7.56
CA ARG A 134 -12.71 2.53 8.76
C ARG A 134 -12.30 1.72 9.98
N SER A 135 -11.23 2.14 10.64
CA SER A 135 -10.72 1.48 11.83
C SER A 135 -10.03 2.50 12.73
N HIS A 136 -10.15 2.33 14.05
CA HIS A 136 -9.34 3.04 15.05
C HIS A 136 -7.99 2.36 15.32
N ASN A 137 -7.66 1.30 14.58
CA ASN A 137 -6.36 0.65 14.65
C ASN A 137 -5.40 1.28 13.62
N CYS A 138 -4.10 1.19 13.90
CA CYS A 138 -3.06 1.52 12.94
C CYS A 138 -3.21 0.66 11.67
N ARG A 139 -3.62 1.27 10.56
CA ARG A 139 -3.78 0.63 9.25
C ARG A 139 -3.31 1.57 8.17
N LEU A 140 -2.51 1.06 7.23
CA LEU A 140 -2.00 1.84 6.09
C LEU A 140 -3.13 2.46 5.27
N MET A 141 -4.22 1.71 5.06
CA MET A 141 -5.38 2.13 4.26
C MET A 141 -6.43 2.93 5.05
N SER A 142 -6.10 3.50 6.22
CA SER A 142 -7.01 4.43 6.92
C SER A 142 -7.05 5.80 6.25
N THR A 143 -8.10 6.60 6.53
CA THR A 143 -8.20 8.00 6.10
C THR A 143 -8.31 8.95 7.29
N PRO A 144 -7.40 9.93 7.45
CA PRO A 144 -6.13 10.09 6.71
C PRO A 144 -5.18 8.88 6.86
N PRO A 145 -4.20 8.70 5.95
CA PRO A 145 -3.23 7.61 6.05
C PRO A 145 -2.52 7.64 7.41
N LEU A 146 -2.41 6.47 8.05
CA LEU A 146 -1.68 6.26 9.32
C LEU A 146 -2.17 7.10 10.53
N THR A 147 -3.37 7.70 10.48
CA THR A 147 -3.90 8.53 11.58
C THR A 147 -3.90 7.87 12.97
N TYR A 148 -4.04 6.54 13.02
CA TYR A 148 -4.08 5.79 14.29
C TYR A 148 -2.80 4.99 14.54
N CYS A 149 -1.74 5.30 13.81
CA CYS A 149 -0.44 4.66 14.00
C CYS A 149 0.38 5.45 15.02
N PRO A 150 1.14 4.75 15.88
CA PRO A 150 2.11 5.43 16.72
C PRO A 150 3.09 6.20 15.85
N GLU A 151 3.50 7.37 16.32
CA GLU A 151 4.60 8.07 15.68
C GLU A 151 5.86 7.19 15.73
N PRO A 152 6.66 7.17 14.65
CA PRO A 152 7.92 6.46 14.70
C PRO A 152 8.80 7.08 15.81
N PRO A 153 9.62 6.28 16.53
CA PRO A 153 10.48 6.79 17.60
C PRO A 153 11.42 7.92 17.15
N GLN A 154 11.70 7.97 15.85
CA GLN A 154 12.41 9.06 15.20
C GLN A 154 11.66 9.44 13.90
N PRO A 155 11.53 10.74 13.58
CA PRO A 155 10.81 11.20 12.38
C PRO A 155 11.34 10.65 11.04
N TRP A 156 12.59 10.15 11.02
CA TRP A 156 13.21 9.57 9.83
C TRP A 156 13.07 8.04 9.70
N LEU A 157 12.48 7.37 10.70
CA LEU A 157 12.22 5.94 10.66
C LEU A 157 10.93 5.65 9.87
N TYR A 158 11.05 4.76 8.89
CA TYR A 158 9.91 4.35 8.06
C TYR A 158 9.12 3.19 8.68
N ASP A 159 9.83 2.17 9.13
CA ASP A 159 9.25 1.03 9.82
C ASP A 159 9.14 1.34 11.32
N CYS A 160 7.97 1.09 11.91
CA CYS A 160 7.83 1.03 13.36
C CYS A 160 8.49 -0.28 13.82
N GLN A 161 9.49 -0.20 14.70
CA GLN A 161 10.05 -1.38 15.36
C GLN A 161 9.14 -1.85 16.50
#